data_AF-A0A3A0FN72-F1
#
_entry.id   AF-A0A3A0FN72-F1
#
_cell.length_a   1.000
_cell.length_b   1.000
_cell.length_c   1.000
_cell.angle_alpha   90.00
_cell.angle_beta   90.00
_cell.angle_gamma   90.00
#
_symmetry.space_group_name_H-M   'P 1'
#
loop_
_entity.id
_entity.type
_entity.pdbx_description
1 polymer ?
#
loop_
_entity_poly.entity_id
_entity_poly.type
_entity_poly.pdbx_seq_one_letter_code
_entity_poly.pdbx_strand_id
1 'polypeptide(L)' 'RSLAAIGAPTLVVAGADDLLTPDAAALADAIPSARLVVVPGAGHAVALEAPDAVNAAIEAHLRGARERAPEAR' A
#
# COMPACT_ATOMS: atom_id res chain seq x y z
N ARG A 1 9.35 -17.85 2.60
CA ARG A 1 8.73 -17.56 1.27
C ARG A 1 9.16 -16.14 0.88
N SER A 2 9.46 -15.89 -0.41
CA SER A 2 9.97 -14.59 -0.89
C SER A 2 8.84 -13.60 -1.20
N LEU A 3 9.05 -12.31 -0.94
CA LEU A 3 8.14 -11.21 -1.32
C LEU A 3 7.96 -11.11 -2.85
N ALA A 4 9.01 -11.44 -3.61
CA ALA A 4 8.98 -11.43 -5.07
C ALA A 4 7.97 -12.42 -5.67
N ALA A 5 7.50 -13.41 -4.89
CA ALA A 5 6.49 -14.36 -5.34
C ALA A 5 5.04 -13.83 -5.23
N ILE A 6 4.84 -12.63 -4.67
CA ILE A 6 3.50 -12.03 -4.55
C ILE A 6 3.10 -11.46 -5.92
N GLY A 7 2.22 -12.18 -6.62
CA GLY A 7 1.69 -11.77 -7.92
C GLY A 7 0.44 -10.88 -7.85
N ALA A 8 -0.23 -10.82 -6.71
CA ALA A 8 -1.42 -9.99 -6.54
C ALA A 8 -1.06 -8.50 -6.52
N PRO A 9 -1.91 -7.60 -7.07
CA PRO A 9 -1.76 -6.16 -6.85
C PRO A 9 -1.63 -5.87 -5.37
N THR A 10 -0.63 -5.09 -4.99
CA THR A 10 -0.35 -4.79 -3.57
C THR A 10 -0.33 -3.29 -3.35
N LEU A 11 -0.84 -2.85 -2.20
CA LEU A 11 -0.73 -1.48 -1.72
C LEU A 11 0.01 -1.50 -0.38
N VAL A 12 1.06 -0.69 -0.28
CA VAL A 12 1.74 -0.37 0.97
C VAL A 12 1.36 1.06 1.33
N VAL A 13 0.88 1.28 2.55
CA VAL A 13 0.58 2.61 3.09
C VAL A 13 1.38 2.82 4.35
N ALA A 14 2.11 3.93 4.45
CA ALA A 14 2.94 4.25 5.60
C ALA A 14 2.82 5.73 5.98
N GLY A 15 3.01 6.03 7.26
CA GLY A 15 3.19 7.41 7.72
C GLY A 15 4.59 7.92 7.41
N ALA A 16 4.72 9.20 7.02
CA ALA A 16 6.02 9.83 6.79
C ALA A 16 6.88 9.94 8.06
N ASP A 17 6.24 9.97 9.22
CA ASP A 17 6.86 10.16 10.53
C ASP A 17 6.89 8.85 11.34
N ASP A 18 6.74 7.70 10.67
CA ASP A 18 6.78 6.37 11.31
C ASP A 18 8.21 6.01 11.74
N LEU A 19 8.42 5.94 13.06
CA LEU A 19 9.69 5.57 13.68
C LEU A 19 9.78 4.07 14.03
N LEU A 20 8.69 3.32 13.95
CA LEU A 20 8.62 1.90 14.28
C LEU A 20 8.85 1.02 13.05
N THR A 21 8.35 1.43 11.89
CA THR A 21 8.51 0.70 10.61
C THR A 21 8.90 1.63 9.44
N PRO A 22 10.12 2.19 9.43
CA PRO A 22 10.53 3.20 8.44
C PRO A 22 10.75 2.65 7.01
N ASP A 23 10.92 1.34 6.84
CA ASP A 23 11.36 0.73 5.57
C ASP A 23 10.20 0.39 4.60
N ALA A 24 9.15 1.19 4.57
CA ALA A 24 7.99 0.96 3.69
C ALA A 24 8.35 0.94 2.20
N ALA A 25 9.36 1.74 1.79
CA ALA A 25 9.89 1.73 0.42
C ALA A 25 10.53 0.39 0.05
N ALA A 26 11.38 -0.16 0.93
CA ALA A 26 12.02 -1.45 0.69
C ALA A 26 10.99 -2.59 0.59
N LEU A 27 9.92 -2.55 1.39
CA LEU A 27 8.82 -3.51 1.29
C LEU A 27 8.09 -3.42 -0.06
N ALA A 28 7.79 -2.20 -0.53
CA ALA A 28 7.14 -1.99 -1.81
C ALA A 28 8.04 -2.44 -2.97
N ASP A 29 9.33 -2.10 -2.96
CA ASP A 29 10.29 -2.48 -3.99
C ASP A 29 10.49 -3.99 -4.10
N ALA A 30 10.32 -4.72 -2.99
CA ALA A 30 10.44 -6.17 -2.97
C ALA A 30 9.23 -6.92 -3.57
N ILE A 31 8.12 -6.22 -3.88
CA ILE A 31 6.88 -6.80 -4.42
C ILE A 31 6.63 -6.23 -5.83
N PRO A 32 6.69 -7.04 -6.90
CA PRO A 32 6.65 -6.56 -8.29
C PRO A 32 5.45 -5.67 -8.65
N SER A 33 4.29 -5.95 -8.05
CA SER A 33 3.02 -5.25 -8.32
C SER A 33 2.58 -4.32 -7.19
N ALA A 34 3.50 -3.93 -6.30
CA ALA A 34 3.19 -3.02 -5.21
C ALA A 34 3.19 -1.56 -5.64
N ARG A 35 2.39 -0.77 -4.94
CA ARG A 35 2.46 0.69 -4.93
C ARG A 35 2.61 1.17 -3.50
N LEU A 36 3.43 2.20 -3.30
CA LEU A 36 3.60 2.85 -2.01
C LEU A 36 2.82 4.17 -1.97
N VAL A 37 2.10 4.40 -0.88
CA VAL A 37 1.53 5.69 -0.50
C VAL A 37 2.11 6.09 0.84
N VAL A 38 2.79 7.24 0.88
CA VAL A 38 3.32 7.83 2.12
C VAL A 38 2.40 8.98 2.53
N VAL A 39 1.92 8.96 3.76
CA VAL A 39 1.00 9.96 4.31
C VAL A 39 1.78 10.98 5.13
N PRO A 40 1.87 12.26 4.70
CA PRO A 40 2.56 13.30 5.46
C PRO A 40 1.89 13.57 6.80
N GLY A 41 2.68 13.79 7.85
CA GLY A 41 2.18 14.17 9.18
C GLY A 41 1.54 13.02 9.97
N ALA A 42 1.74 11.77 9.55
CA ALA A 42 1.27 10.58 10.24
C ALA A 42 2.46 9.68 10.60
N GLY A 43 2.40 9.04 11.76
CA GLY A 43 3.35 8.07 12.26
C GLY A 43 2.91 6.62 12.00
N HIS A 44 3.29 5.74 12.92
CA HIS A 44 3.07 4.30 12.78
C HIS A 44 1.59 3.90 12.70
N ALA A 45 0.73 4.59 13.45
CA ALA A 45 -0.70 4.31 13.46
C ALA A 45 -1.43 5.05 12.34
N VAL A 46 -0.88 5.04 11.12
CA VAL A 46 -1.36 5.84 9.96
C VAL A 46 -2.86 5.69 9.68
N ALA A 47 -3.43 4.51 9.92
CA ALA A 47 -4.86 4.27 9.76
C ALA A 47 -5.74 4.98 10.80
N LEU A 48 -5.23 5.22 12.00
CA LEU A 48 -5.90 5.98 13.06
C LEU A 48 -5.61 7.48 12.95
N GLU A 49 -4.41 7.84 12.56
CA GLU A 49 -3.94 9.23 12.49
C GLU A 49 -4.45 9.96 11.25
N ALA A 50 -4.58 9.27 10.11
CA ALA A 50 -5.02 9.84 8.84
C ALA A 50 -6.02 8.91 8.11
N PRO A 51 -7.18 8.61 8.72
CA PRO A 51 -8.13 7.61 8.19
C PRO A 51 -8.62 7.95 6.79
N ASP A 52 -8.87 9.22 6.48
CA ASP A 52 -9.37 9.64 5.17
C ASP A 52 -8.35 9.38 4.05
N ALA A 53 -7.07 9.67 4.31
CA ALA A 53 -5.99 9.42 3.35
C ALA A 53 -5.80 7.92 3.10
N VAL A 54 -5.86 7.12 4.17
CA VAL A 54 -5.75 5.66 4.07
C VAL A 54 -6.94 5.06 3.32
N ASN A 55 -8.16 5.48 3.65
CA ASN A 55 -9.38 5.01 2.99
C ASN A 55 -9.37 5.35 1.50
N ALA A 56 -8.99 6.57 1.13
CA ALA A 56 -8.88 6.98 -0.27
C ALA A 56 -7.85 6.12 -1.04
N ALA A 57 -6.71 5.80 -0.42
CA ALA A 57 -5.70 4.94 -1.02
C ALA A 57 -6.21 3.51 -1.24
N ILE A 58 -6.92 2.96 -0.26
CA ILE A 58 -7.54 1.62 -0.34
C ILE A 58 -8.56 1.58 -1.46
N GLU A 59 -9.48 2.54 -1.51
CA GLU A 59 -10.50 2.58 -2.56
C GLU A 59 -9.92 2.69 -3.97
N ALA A 60 -8.92 3.57 -4.15
CA ALA A 60 -8.21 3.70 -5.42
C ALA A 60 -7.50 2.40 -5.82
N HIS A 61 -6.93 1.68 -4.84
CA HIS A 61 -6.31 0.39 -5.08
C HIS A 61 -7.33 -0.66 -5.52
N LEU A 62 -8.47 -0.76 -4.84
CA LEU A 62 -9.53 -1.71 -5.16
C LEU A 62 -10.16 -1.45 -6.54
N ARG A 63 -10.39 -0.18 -6.89
CA ARG A 63 -10.88 0.20 -8.23
C ARG A 63 -9.89 -0.23 -9.32
N GLY A 64 -8.63 0.17 -9.17
CA GLY A 64 -7.59 -0.18 -10.14
C GLY A 64 -7.29 -1.67 -10.22
N ALA A 65 -7.50 -2.46 -9.16
CA ALA A 65 -7.35 -3.91 -9.19
C ALA A 65 -8.47 -4.60 -9.99
N ARG A 66 -9.71 -4.09 -9.89
CA ARG A 66 -10.87 -4.60 -10.65
C ARG A 66 -10.72 -4.35 -12.15
N GLU A 67 -10.16 -3.21 -12.55
CA GLU A 67 -9.91 -2.87 -13.95
C GLU A 67 -8.82 -3.72 -14.61
N ARG A 68 -7.88 -4.28 -13.82
CA ARG A 68 -6.79 -5.15 -14.31
C ARG A 68 -7.12 -6.64 -14.23
N ALA A 69 -8.20 -7.01 -13.54
CA ALA A 69 -8.65 -8.39 -13.54
C ALA A 69 -9.15 -8.72 -14.96
N PRO A 70 -8.68 -9.78 -15.62
CA PRO A 70 -9.33 -10.25 -16.83
C PRO A 70 -10.80 -10.53 -16.50
N GLU A 71 -11.71 -10.14 -17.40
CA GLU A 71 -13.14 -10.47 -17.27
C GLU A 71 -13.24 -11.96 -16.94
N ALA A 72 -13.76 -12.26 -15.75
CA ALA A 72 -13.99 -13.62 -15.32
C ALA A 72 -14.95 -14.26 -16.33
N ARG A 73 -14.43 -15.18 -17.15
CA ARG A 73 -15.19 -15.96 -18.11
C ARG A 73 -15.92 -17.11 -17.42
#